data_AF-A0A9P6CSJ5-F1
#
_entry.id   AF-A0A9P6CSJ5-F1
#
_cell.length_a   1.000
_cell.length_b   1.000
_cell.length_c   1.000
_cell.angle_alpha   90.00
_cell.angle_beta   90.00
_cell.angle_gamma   90.00
#
_symmetry.space_group_name_H-M   'P 1'
#
loop_
_entity.id
_entity.type
_entity.pdbx_description
1 polymer ?
#
loop_
_entity_poly.entity_id
_entity_poly.type
_entity_poly.pdbx_seq_one_letter_code
_entity_poly.pdbx_strand_id
1 'polypeptide(L)'
;MSEIMDAASPNTTSTIFCALNADAVFLSSDNVTFKVHRIYLIANSSVLATEASQTSEVVHLPEAANVLEVLFQFVEPPSVAQRKRQISVLSMQADLFFEVAEASEKYAVYAAMNLCFTRMSMPAMISAYPFQILNHCAKHGYVDLADEAAEKSLSHSLRTAVRKLTAPDVLHRWILYYDHWREAARNTNANFYKEFSLDNPGQGYCPILIHLHSRFANTIDKNPFLFDSIVPSIPSSGCETYKCSPCKILVWTLQVK
;
A
#
# COMPACT_ATOMS: atom_id res chain seq x y z
N MET A 1 -20.80 -26.16 41.66
CA MET A 1 -20.75 -25.03 40.72
C MET A 1 -19.29 -24.75 40.50
N SER A 2 -18.75 -25.10 39.33
CA SER A 2 -17.31 -25.17 39.09
C SER A 2 -16.72 -23.82 38.73
N GLU A 3 -15.75 -23.36 39.50
CA GLU A 3 -14.82 -22.31 39.06
C GLU A 3 -13.99 -22.87 37.90
N ILE A 4 -14.12 -22.25 36.73
CA ILE A 4 -13.18 -22.46 35.63
C ILE A 4 -12.03 -21.50 35.91
N MET A 5 -10.93 -22.02 36.46
CA MET A 5 -9.66 -21.31 36.45
C MET A 5 -9.22 -21.17 34.99
N ASP A 6 -9.30 -19.97 34.43
CA ASP A 6 -8.69 -19.67 33.15
C ASP A 6 -7.19 -20.00 33.24
N ALA A 7 -6.78 -20.95 32.40
CA ALA A 7 -5.38 -21.34 32.30
C ALA A 7 -4.62 -20.21 31.60
N ALA A 8 -4.10 -19.26 32.39
CA ALA A 8 -3.23 -18.21 31.89
C ALA A 8 -2.04 -18.84 31.15
N SER A 9 -2.04 -18.69 29.83
CA SER A 9 -0.89 -18.98 28.96
C SER A 9 0.36 -18.35 29.57
N PRO A 10 1.53 -19.01 29.53
CA PRO A 10 2.75 -18.46 30.11
C PRO A 10 3.09 -17.14 29.40
N ASN A 11 2.88 -16.01 30.09
CA ASN A 11 3.22 -14.66 29.62
C ASN A 11 4.70 -14.62 29.22
N THR A 12 4.94 -14.75 27.92
CA THR A 12 6.28 -14.86 27.38
C THR A 12 6.81 -13.45 27.18
N THR A 13 7.94 -13.09 27.78
CA THR A 13 8.56 -11.77 27.53
C THR A 13 9.42 -11.85 26.28
N SER A 14 9.38 -10.85 25.39
CA SER A 14 10.27 -10.78 24.22
C SER A 14 11.73 -10.89 24.66
N THR A 15 12.49 -11.78 24.04
CA THR A 15 13.92 -11.94 24.32
C THR A 15 14.77 -10.73 23.86
N ILE A 16 14.19 -9.85 23.04
CA ILE A 16 14.81 -8.61 22.59
C ILE A 16 14.47 -7.47 23.56
N PHE A 17 13.18 -7.28 23.86
CA PHE A 17 12.67 -6.17 24.66
C PHE A 17 12.26 -6.62 26.07
N CYS A 18 13.25 -6.91 26.91
CA CYS A 18 13.08 -7.38 28.30
C CYS A 18 13.90 -6.60 29.33
N ALA A 19 14.23 -5.32 29.07
CA ALA A 19 15.05 -4.52 29.99
C ALA A 19 14.40 -4.42 31.39
N LEU A 20 15.20 -4.59 32.45
CA LEU A 20 14.72 -4.58 33.83
C LEU A 20 14.31 -3.17 34.30
N ASN A 21 14.97 -2.14 33.74
CA ASN A 21 14.80 -0.73 34.04
C ASN A 21 13.93 0.01 33.01
N ALA A 22 13.24 -0.71 32.13
CA ALA A 22 12.26 -0.13 31.22
C ALA A 22 10.99 0.27 31.98
N ASP A 23 10.46 1.43 31.61
CA ASP A 23 9.38 2.16 32.28
C ASP A 23 8.07 2.21 31.47
N ALA A 24 8.03 1.53 30.31
CA ALA A 24 6.81 1.21 29.58
C ALA A 24 6.70 -0.31 29.33
N VAL A 25 5.49 -0.86 29.49
CA VAL A 25 5.20 -2.28 29.27
C VAL A 25 4.02 -2.43 28.32
N PHE A 26 4.22 -3.16 27.24
CA PHE A 26 3.19 -3.49 26.25
C PHE A 26 2.91 -4.99 26.23
N LEU A 27 1.68 -5.38 25.90
CA LEU A 27 1.29 -6.76 25.62
C LEU A 27 0.74 -6.87 24.20
N SER A 28 1.23 -7.85 23.42
CA SER A 28 0.69 -8.18 22.10
C SER A 28 -0.62 -8.98 22.17
N SER A 29 -1.31 -9.11 21.03
CA SER A 29 -2.52 -9.92 20.92
C SER A 29 -2.30 -11.42 21.20
N ASP A 30 -1.07 -11.91 21.01
CA ASP A 30 -0.62 -13.27 21.30
C ASP A 30 0.07 -13.41 22.68
N ASN A 31 -0.17 -12.47 23.60
CA ASN A 31 0.27 -12.47 25.00
C ASN A 31 1.79 -12.45 25.22
N VAL A 32 2.53 -11.81 24.31
CA VAL A 32 3.97 -11.54 24.49
C VAL A 32 4.15 -10.16 25.11
N THR A 33 4.91 -10.10 26.21
CA THR A 33 5.21 -8.85 26.92
C THR A 33 6.48 -8.19 26.37
N PHE A 34 6.40 -6.90 26.10
CA PHE A 34 7.51 -6.05 25.66
C PHE A 34 7.79 -4.98 26.71
N LYS A 35 9.06 -4.86 27.13
CA LYS A 35 9.54 -3.83 28.05
C LYS A 35 10.45 -2.88 27.30
N VAL A 36 10.03 -1.63 27.17
CA VAL A 36 10.64 -0.60 26.30
C VAL A 36 10.83 0.68 27.12
N HIS A 37 11.89 1.44 26.87
CA HIS A 37 12.12 2.69 27.58
C HIS A 37 11.34 3.85 26.96
N ARG A 38 10.59 4.57 27.79
CA ARG A 38 9.69 5.66 27.40
C ARG A 38 10.40 6.85 26.74
N ILE A 39 11.67 7.07 27.09
CA ILE A 39 12.52 8.07 26.41
C ILE A 39 12.65 7.80 24.90
N TYR A 40 12.71 6.53 24.49
CA TYR A 40 12.78 6.15 23.08
C TYR A 40 11.42 6.23 22.39
N LEU A 41 10.33 5.93 23.11
CA LEU A 41 8.96 6.17 22.61
C LEU A 41 8.77 7.65 22.29
N ILE A 42 9.04 8.56 23.24
CA ILE A 42 8.88 10.01 23.08
C ILE A 42 9.68 10.55 21.88
N ALA A 43 10.87 10.00 21.62
CA ALA A 43 11.72 10.42 20.52
C ALA A 43 11.28 9.92 19.13
N ASN A 44 10.57 8.78 19.03
CA ASN A 44 10.33 8.08 17.76
C ASN A 44 8.85 7.79 17.42
N SER A 45 7.93 7.94 18.38
CA SER A 45 6.49 7.67 18.23
C SER A 45 5.66 8.50 19.18
N SER A 46 4.95 9.50 18.65
CA SER A 46 4.03 10.33 19.44
C SER A 46 2.85 9.53 20.01
N VAL A 47 2.35 8.54 19.27
CA VAL A 47 1.22 7.70 19.68
C VAL A 47 1.63 6.75 20.81
N LEU A 48 2.68 5.93 20.63
CA LEU A 48 3.10 4.98 21.67
C LEU A 48 3.60 5.67 22.94
N ALA A 49 4.23 6.85 22.81
CA ALA A 49 4.56 7.68 23.95
C ALA A 49 3.33 8.16 24.73
N THR A 50 2.23 8.43 24.03
CA THR A 50 0.95 8.83 24.63
C THR A 50 0.27 7.64 25.31
N GLU A 51 0.16 6.49 24.65
CA GLU A 51 -0.38 5.24 25.22
C GLU A 51 0.36 4.87 26.53
N ALA A 52 1.70 4.81 26.49
CA ALA A 52 2.55 4.57 27.66
C ALA A 52 2.55 5.72 28.70
N SER A 53 1.84 6.81 28.45
CA SER A 53 1.67 7.93 29.39
C SER A 53 0.30 7.98 30.05
N GLN A 54 -0.73 7.37 29.45
CA GLN A 54 -2.09 7.39 29.97
C GLN A 54 -2.33 6.38 31.10
N THR A 55 -1.54 5.29 31.13
CA THR A 55 -1.67 4.23 32.13
C THR A 55 -0.39 4.05 32.94
N SER A 56 -0.53 3.62 34.19
CA SER A 56 0.56 3.03 34.99
C SER A 56 0.58 1.49 34.86
N GLU A 57 -0.16 0.96 33.88
CA GLU A 57 -0.47 -0.46 33.70
C GLU A 57 0.02 -0.93 32.32
N VAL A 58 -0.10 -2.23 32.05
CA VAL A 58 0.33 -2.83 30.78
C VAL A 58 -0.57 -2.36 29.64
N VAL A 59 0.03 -1.77 28.60
CA VAL A 59 -0.71 -1.31 27.41
C VAL A 59 -0.94 -2.49 26.47
N HIS A 60 -2.20 -2.84 26.22
CA HIS A 60 -2.57 -3.91 25.31
C HIS A 60 -2.64 -3.41 23.85
N LEU A 61 -1.83 -4.00 22.97
CA LEU A 61 -1.78 -3.70 21.54
C LEU A 61 -2.36 -4.88 20.75
N PRO A 62 -3.26 -4.65 19.77
CA PRO A 62 -3.93 -5.73 19.02
C PRO A 62 -3.06 -6.39 17.93
N GLU A 63 -1.82 -5.94 17.75
CA GLU A 63 -0.86 -6.57 16.83
C GLU A 63 -0.12 -7.74 17.49
N ALA A 64 0.27 -8.72 16.68
CA ALA A 64 1.02 -9.89 17.12
C ALA A 64 2.50 -9.55 17.44
N ALA A 65 3.14 -10.41 18.24
CA ALA A 65 4.49 -10.19 18.76
C ALA A 65 5.55 -10.00 17.67
N ASN A 66 5.44 -10.69 16.54
CA ASN A 66 6.33 -10.55 15.40
C ASN A 66 6.27 -9.14 14.76
N VAL A 67 5.09 -8.52 14.68
CA VAL A 67 4.90 -7.15 14.19
C VAL A 67 5.50 -6.15 15.17
N LEU A 68 5.18 -6.30 16.46
CA LEU A 68 5.65 -5.39 17.51
C LEU A 68 7.16 -5.49 17.74
N GLU A 69 7.76 -6.69 17.67
CA GLU A 69 9.21 -6.86 17.78
C GLU A 69 9.97 -6.19 16.61
N VAL A 70 9.38 -6.15 15.42
CA VAL A 70 9.89 -5.34 14.30
C VAL A 70 9.72 -3.85 14.61
N LEU A 71 8.52 -3.43 15.01
CA LEU A 71 8.19 -2.03 15.23
C LEU A 71 9.06 -1.38 16.33
N PHE A 72 9.26 -2.07 17.46
CA PHE A 72 10.09 -1.56 18.55
C PHE A 72 11.57 -1.46 18.19
N GLN A 73 12.09 -2.19 17.19
CA GLN A 73 13.46 -1.98 16.67
C GLN A 73 13.63 -0.65 15.91
N PHE A 74 12.53 0.03 15.53
CA PHE A 74 12.55 1.40 15.01
C PHE A 74 12.44 2.46 16.10
N VAL A 75 12.09 2.06 17.33
CA VAL A 75 11.87 2.95 18.47
C VAL A 75 13.10 2.93 19.37
N GLU A 76 13.45 1.75 19.89
CA GLU A 76 14.55 1.56 20.83
C GLU A 76 15.72 0.85 20.13
N PRO A 77 16.96 1.41 20.20
CA PRO A 77 18.12 0.73 19.65
C PRO A 77 18.38 -0.59 20.39
N PRO A 78 18.72 -1.68 19.67
CA PRO A 78 18.94 -2.98 20.30
C PRO A 78 20.10 -2.93 21.31
N SER A 79 19.89 -3.57 22.46
CA SER A 79 20.85 -3.55 23.57
C SER A 79 22.26 -3.96 23.16
N VAL A 80 23.27 -3.33 23.76
CA VAL A 80 24.71 -3.60 23.53
C VAL A 80 25.04 -5.09 23.68
N ALA A 81 24.34 -5.79 24.57
CA ALA A 81 24.50 -7.24 24.77
C ALA A 81 24.03 -8.09 23.57
N GLN A 82 23.03 -7.61 22.83
CA GLN A 82 22.40 -8.37 21.74
C GLN A 82 23.10 -8.16 20.39
N ARG A 83 23.75 -7.01 20.15
CA ARG A 83 24.49 -6.65 18.91
C ARG A 83 23.75 -6.94 17.58
N LYS A 84 22.42 -7.07 17.63
CA LYS A 84 21.58 -7.22 16.44
C LYS A 84 21.58 -5.90 15.66
N ARG A 85 21.64 -5.97 14.34
CA ARG A 85 21.29 -4.82 13.49
C ARG A 85 19.77 -4.69 13.47
N GLN A 86 19.28 -3.47 13.33
CA GLN A 86 17.87 -3.20 13.02
C GLN A 86 17.44 -4.04 11.81
N ILE A 87 16.26 -4.69 11.92
CA ILE A 87 15.76 -5.56 10.86
C ILE A 87 15.58 -4.81 9.54
N SER A 88 16.04 -5.42 8.44
CA SER A 88 15.84 -4.85 7.11
C SER A 88 14.41 -5.07 6.65
N VAL A 89 13.65 -3.98 6.57
CA VAL A 89 12.31 -3.95 5.96
C VAL A 89 12.36 -4.42 4.50
N LEU A 90 13.49 -4.32 3.80
CA LEU A 90 13.64 -4.74 2.39
C LEU A 90 13.63 -6.26 2.20
N SER A 91 14.14 -7.04 3.16
CA SER A 91 14.20 -8.51 3.07
C SER A 91 13.01 -9.23 3.74
N MET A 92 12.05 -8.48 4.28
CA MET A 92 10.90 -9.01 5.00
C MET A 92 9.91 -9.70 4.06
N GLN A 93 9.25 -10.77 4.52
CA GLN A 93 8.14 -11.40 3.80
C GLN A 93 6.96 -10.43 3.66
N ALA A 94 6.17 -10.58 2.59
CA ALA A 94 5.16 -9.59 2.21
C ALA A 94 4.05 -9.41 3.25
N ASP A 95 3.57 -10.50 3.86
CA ASP A 95 2.45 -10.44 4.81
C ASP A 95 2.84 -9.67 6.08
N LEU A 96 3.94 -10.09 6.74
CA LEU A 96 4.54 -9.34 7.87
C LEU A 96 4.90 -7.90 7.49
N PHE A 97 5.36 -7.66 6.26
CA PHE A 97 5.67 -6.30 5.79
C PHE A 97 4.44 -5.39 5.77
N PHE A 98 3.29 -5.85 5.26
CA PHE A 98 2.09 -5.04 5.24
C PHE A 98 1.49 -4.85 6.64
N GLU A 99 1.58 -5.86 7.52
CA GLU A 99 1.19 -5.69 8.94
C GLU A 99 2.07 -4.64 9.66
N VAL A 100 3.39 -4.68 9.44
CA VAL A 100 4.34 -3.68 9.98
C VAL A 100 4.08 -2.29 9.40
N ALA A 101 3.73 -2.18 8.11
CA ALA A 101 3.40 -0.90 7.49
C ALA A 101 2.11 -0.30 8.05
N GLU A 102 1.05 -1.11 8.24
CA GLU A 102 -0.19 -0.62 8.88
C GLU A 102 0.05 -0.21 10.34
N ALA A 103 0.85 -1.00 11.08
CA ALA A 103 1.21 -0.68 12.46
C ALA A 103 2.09 0.59 12.56
N SER A 104 3.02 0.82 11.62
CA SER A 104 3.88 2.00 11.64
C SER A 104 3.11 3.30 11.42
N GLU A 105 2.12 3.30 10.54
CA GLU A 105 1.20 4.43 10.36
C GLU A 105 0.33 4.64 11.62
N LYS A 106 -0.34 3.57 12.09
CA LYS A 106 -1.22 3.60 13.29
C LYS A 106 -0.51 4.18 14.51
N TYR A 107 0.75 3.82 14.71
CA TYR A 107 1.56 4.24 15.85
C TYR A 107 2.50 5.42 15.55
N ALA A 108 2.40 6.04 14.37
CA ALA A 108 3.25 7.15 13.93
C ALA A 108 4.76 6.90 14.18
N VAL A 109 5.25 5.70 13.83
CA VAL A 109 6.66 5.33 13.99
C VAL A 109 7.42 5.78 12.74
N TYR A 110 7.76 7.07 12.70
CA TYR A 110 8.20 7.79 11.50
C TYR A 110 9.35 7.12 10.72
N ALA A 111 10.31 6.50 11.41
CA ALA A 111 11.41 5.78 10.76
C ALA A 111 10.92 4.51 10.03
N ALA A 112 9.93 3.80 10.58
CA ALA A 112 9.33 2.62 9.96
C ALA A 112 8.41 3.01 8.79
N MET A 113 7.59 4.05 8.96
CA MET A 113 6.72 4.63 7.92
C MET A 113 7.54 4.95 6.64
N ASN A 114 8.62 5.72 6.79
CA ASN A 114 9.48 6.12 5.69
C ASN A 114 10.15 4.93 4.97
N LEU A 115 10.64 3.91 5.69
CA LEU A 115 11.19 2.70 5.05
C LEU A 115 10.12 1.83 4.39
N CYS A 116 8.90 1.78 4.95
CA CYS A 116 7.79 1.06 4.35
C CYS A 116 7.35 1.72 3.05
N PHE A 117 7.12 3.04 3.05
CA PHE A 117 6.84 3.82 1.84
C PHE A 117 7.93 3.65 0.78
N THR A 118 9.21 3.75 1.18
CA THR A 118 10.37 3.54 0.28
C THR A 118 10.35 2.14 -0.33
N ARG A 119 10.00 1.10 0.44
CA ARG A 119 9.88 -0.27 -0.07
C ARG A 119 8.69 -0.42 -1.02
N MET A 120 7.53 0.15 -0.71
CA MET A 120 6.34 0.06 -1.57
C MET A 120 6.59 0.71 -2.93
N SER A 121 7.30 1.84 -2.95
CA SER A 121 7.71 2.58 -4.15
C SER A 121 8.79 1.86 -4.98
N MET A 122 9.28 0.68 -4.57
CA MET A 122 10.23 -0.08 -5.39
C MET A 122 9.50 -0.77 -6.56
N PRO A 123 10.01 -0.70 -7.81
CA PRO A 123 9.35 -1.28 -8.99
C PRO A 123 8.97 -2.76 -8.85
N ALA A 124 9.78 -3.55 -8.13
CA ALA A 124 9.52 -4.96 -7.87
C ALA A 124 8.36 -5.19 -6.88
N MET A 125 8.22 -4.33 -5.85
CA MET A 125 7.15 -4.43 -4.85
C MET A 125 5.82 -3.96 -5.43
N ILE A 126 5.81 -2.80 -6.09
CA ILE A 126 4.59 -2.22 -6.67
C ILE A 126 4.00 -3.08 -7.79
N SER A 127 4.85 -3.74 -8.58
CA SER A 127 4.39 -4.68 -9.61
C SER A 127 3.89 -6.01 -9.05
N ALA A 128 4.38 -6.45 -7.88
CA ALA A 128 3.99 -7.72 -7.26
C ALA A 128 2.77 -7.61 -6.34
N TYR A 129 2.59 -6.47 -5.66
CA TYR A 129 1.55 -6.27 -4.64
C TYR A 129 0.70 -5.00 -4.84
N PRO A 130 0.26 -4.66 -6.09
CA PRO A 130 -0.35 -3.36 -6.37
C PRO A 130 -1.65 -3.11 -5.59
N PHE A 131 -2.50 -4.13 -5.41
CA PHE A 131 -3.75 -3.98 -4.64
C PHE A 131 -3.52 -3.77 -3.14
N GLN A 132 -2.50 -4.39 -2.56
CA GLN A 132 -2.17 -4.20 -1.16
C GLN A 132 -1.59 -2.80 -0.91
N ILE A 133 -0.76 -2.31 -1.84
CA ILE A 133 -0.26 -0.93 -1.83
C ILE A 133 -1.40 0.07 -2.04
N LEU A 134 -2.32 -0.15 -2.99
CA LEU A 134 -3.53 0.67 -3.19
C LEU A 134 -4.38 0.80 -1.90
N ASN A 135 -4.62 -0.31 -1.19
CA ASN A 135 -5.34 -0.25 0.09
C ASN A 135 -4.62 0.61 1.13
N HIS A 136 -3.30 0.42 1.28
CA HIS A 136 -2.49 1.15 2.24
C HIS A 136 -2.46 2.65 1.90
N CYS A 137 -2.11 3.00 0.66
CA CYS A 137 -2.05 4.37 0.21
C CYS A 137 -3.40 5.11 0.27
N ALA A 138 -4.52 4.42 0.05
CA ALA A 138 -5.84 5.01 0.19
C ALA A 138 -6.26 5.27 1.65
N LYS A 139 -5.78 4.46 2.61
CA LYS A 139 -6.00 4.71 4.04
C LYS A 139 -5.19 5.90 4.55
N HIS A 140 -3.93 6.00 4.11
CA HIS A 140 -2.94 6.93 4.71
C HIS A 140 -2.61 8.15 3.82
N GLY A 141 -3.24 8.28 2.65
CA GLY A 141 -3.20 9.48 1.81
C GLY A 141 -2.04 9.59 0.81
N TYR A 142 -1.35 8.48 0.50
CA TYR A 142 -0.21 8.47 -0.44
C TYR A 142 -0.66 8.47 -1.91
N VAL A 143 -1.10 9.64 -2.40
CA VAL A 143 -1.66 9.80 -3.76
C VAL A 143 -0.70 9.31 -4.85
N ASP A 144 0.51 9.87 -4.94
CA ASP A 144 1.46 9.59 -6.04
C ASP A 144 1.86 8.09 -6.13
N LEU A 145 1.94 7.41 -4.99
CA LEU A 145 2.26 5.97 -4.95
C LEU A 145 1.05 5.11 -5.34
N ALA A 146 -0.15 5.56 -5.01
CA ALA A 146 -1.38 4.89 -5.44
C ALA A 146 -1.70 5.11 -6.92
N ASP A 147 -1.32 6.25 -7.51
CA ASP A 147 -1.29 6.44 -8.97
C ASP A 147 -0.49 5.33 -9.66
N GLU A 148 0.75 5.12 -9.22
CA GLU A 148 1.62 4.10 -9.80
C GLU A 148 1.09 2.68 -9.52
N ALA A 149 0.54 2.43 -8.33
CA ALA A 149 -0.06 1.14 -7.99
C ALA A 149 -1.36 0.87 -8.78
N ALA A 150 -2.15 1.91 -9.07
CA ALA A 150 -3.32 1.84 -9.93
C ALA A 150 -2.92 1.43 -11.35
N GLU A 151 -1.88 2.02 -11.93
CA GLU A 151 -1.30 1.56 -13.21
C GLU A 151 -0.97 0.06 -13.18
N LYS A 152 -0.16 -0.41 -12.22
CA LYS A 152 0.28 -1.81 -12.20
C LYS A 152 -0.90 -2.78 -12.01
N SER A 153 -1.90 -2.36 -11.23
CA SER A 153 -3.08 -3.17 -10.93
C SER A 153 -3.96 -3.50 -12.15
N LEU A 154 -3.89 -2.71 -13.22
CA LEU A 154 -4.62 -2.92 -14.48
C LEU A 154 -4.30 -4.27 -15.14
N SER A 155 -3.14 -4.86 -14.84
CA SER A 155 -2.72 -6.18 -15.32
C SER A 155 -3.49 -7.36 -14.71
N HIS A 156 -4.31 -7.11 -13.69
CA HIS A 156 -5.10 -8.12 -13.01
C HIS A 156 -6.59 -8.03 -13.34
N SER A 157 -7.29 -9.16 -13.23
CA SER A 157 -8.73 -9.22 -13.44
C SER A 157 -9.53 -8.46 -12.38
N LEU A 158 -10.70 -7.93 -12.75
CA LEU A 158 -11.70 -7.36 -11.83
C LEU A 158 -12.04 -8.32 -10.67
N ARG A 159 -12.10 -9.64 -10.91
CA ARG A 159 -12.32 -10.66 -9.87
C ARG A 159 -11.21 -10.67 -8.82
N THR A 160 -9.97 -10.38 -9.22
CA THR A 160 -8.84 -10.24 -8.29
C THR A 160 -8.95 -8.94 -7.50
N ALA A 161 -9.30 -7.83 -8.16
CA ALA A 161 -9.50 -6.54 -7.51
C ALA A 161 -10.59 -6.59 -6.42
N VAL A 162 -11.77 -7.13 -6.73
CA VAL A 162 -12.90 -7.30 -5.78
C VAL A 162 -12.51 -8.10 -4.53
N ARG A 163 -11.56 -9.04 -4.63
CA ARG A 163 -11.09 -9.85 -3.49
C ARG A 163 -9.98 -9.18 -2.68
N LYS A 164 -9.19 -8.32 -3.32
CA LYS A 164 -7.98 -7.74 -2.72
C LYS A 164 -8.15 -6.30 -2.25
N LEU A 165 -9.03 -5.52 -2.88
CA LEU A 165 -9.33 -4.15 -2.47
C LEU A 165 -10.35 -4.18 -1.33
N THR A 166 -9.90 -3.81 -0.13
CA THR A 166 -10.65 -3.89 1.13
C THR A 166 -10.77 -2.53 1.82
N ALA A 167 -9.96 -1.55 1.44
CA ALA A 167 -10.09 -0.19 1.95
C ALA A 167 -11.37 0.49 1.41
N PRO A 168 -12.07 1.31 2.22
CA PRO A 168 -13.30 2.00 1.81
C PRO A 168 -13.14 2.80 0.51
N ASP A 169 -14.18 2.79 -0.33
CA ASP A 169 -14.26 3.43 -1.66
C ASP A 169 -13.22 3.01 -2.71
N VAL A 170 -12.11 2.36 -2.35
CA VAL A 170 -11.02 2.04 -3.27
C VAL A 170 -11.49 1.14 -4.39
N LEU A 171 -12.30 0.12 -4.09
CA LEU A 171 -12.87 -0.75 -5.11
C LEU A 171 -13.75 0.02 -6.11
N HIS A 172 -14.57 0.96 -5.64
CA HIS A 172 -15.42 1.77 -6.51
C HIS A 172 -14.58 2.69 -7.42
N ARG A 173 -13.62 3.42 -6.85
CA ARG A 173 -12.69 4.28 -7.60
C ARG A 173 -11.85 3.46 -8.60
N TRP A 174 -11.40 2.28 -8.20
CA TRP A 174 -10.66 1.37 -9.06
C TRP A 174 -11.50 0.83 -10.21
N ILE A 175 -12.78 0.50 -9.99
CA ILE A 175 -13.69 0.08 -11.08
C ILE A 175 -13.86 1.20 -12.11
N LEU A 176 -14.06 2.45 -11.69
CA LEU A 176 -14.18 3.59 -12.61
C LEU A 176 -12.89 3.80 -13.42
N TYR A 177 -11.73 3.71 -12.75
CA TYR A 177 -10.41 3.79 -13.40
C TYR A 177 -10.18 2.63 -14.39
N TYR A 178 -10.48 1.40 -13.99
CA TYR A 178 -10.32 0.20 -14.80
C TYR A 178 -11.22 0.21 -16.03
N ASP A 179 -12.49 0.61 -15.89
CA ASP A 179 -13.43 0.68 -17.00
C ASP A 179 -13.06 1.81 -17.98
N HIS A 180 -12.60 2.96 -17.49
CA HIS A 180 -12.04 4.02 -18.33
C HIS A 180 -10.86 3.52 -19.19
N TRP A 181 -9.89 2.82 -18.59
CA TRP A 181 -8.78 2.23 -19.36
C TRP A 181 -9.23 1.12 -20.32
N ARG A 182 -10.26 0.36 -19.96
CA ARG A 182 -10.89 -0.66 -20.81
C ARG A 182 -11.61 -0.04 -22.01
N GLU A 183 -12.31 1.07 -21.84
CA GLU A 183 -12.88 1.86 -22.94
C GLU A 183 -11.79 2.45 -23.83
N ALA A 184 -10.76 3.07 -23.25
CA ALA A 184 -9.63 3.60 -24.00
C ALA A 184 -8.97 2.52 -24.87
N ALA A 185 -8.81 1.29 -24.36
CA ALA A 185 -8.25 0.15 -25.08
C ALA A 185 -9.14 -0.43 -26.19
N ARG A 186 -10.46 -0.43 -25.99
CA ARG A 186 -11.41 -0.79 -27.05
C ARG A 186 -11.37 0.24 -28.17
N ASN A 187 -11.36 1.51 -27.78
CA ASN A 187 -11.37 2.64 -28.70
C ASN A 187 -10.04 2.77 -29.45
N THR A 188 -8.90 2.32 -28.91
CA THR A 188 -7.62 2.24 -29.66
C THR A 188 -7.61 1.20 -30.76
N ASN A 189 -8.40 0.14 -30.64
CA ASN A 189 -8.53 -0.86 -31.72
C ASN A 189 -9.42 -0.39 -32.89
N ALA A 190 -10.11 0.75 -32.78
CA ALA A 190 -10.96 1.28 -33.87
C ALA A 190 -10.63 2.73 -34.27
N ASN A 191 -10.50 3.63 -33.29
CA ASN A 191 -10.59 5.08 -33.50
C ASN A 191 -9.60 5.96 -32.73
N PHE A 192 -8.86 5.54 -31.71
CA PHE A 192 -8.01 6.47 -30.92
C PHE A 192 -6.86 7.10 -31.72
N TYR A 193 -6.33 6.39 -32.72
CA TYR A 193 -5.40 6.97 -33.72
C TYR A 193 -6.09 7.94 -34.71
N LYS A 194 -7.42 7.99 -34.73
CA LYS A 194 -8.24 8.93 -35.50
C LYS A 194 -8.75 10.07 -34.61
N GLU A 195 -9.61 9.79 -33.63
CA GLU A 195 -10.38 10.77 -32.83
C GLU A 195 -9.49 11.72 -32.03
N PHE A 196 -8.48 11.24 -31.30
CA PHE A 196 -7.52 12.13 -30.63
C PHE A 196 -6.59 12.88 -31.59
N SER A 197 -6.58 12.50 -32.87
CA SER A 197 -5.89 13.21 -33.95
C SER A 197 -6.80 14.24 -34.65
N LEU A 198 -8.13 14.11 -34.57
CA LEU A 198 -9.10 15.05 -35.12
C LEU A 198 -9.08 16.39 -34.38
N ASP A 199 -8.89 16.36 -33.06
CA ASP A 199 -8.93 17.59 -32.28
C ASP A 199 -7.64 18.43 -32.42
N ASN A 200 -6.42 17.83 -32.50
CA ASN A 200 -5.15 18.57 -32.30
C ASN A 200 -3.82 17.96 -32.87
N PRO A 201 -3.59 17.72 -34.18
CA PRO A 201 -2.35 17.14 -34.73
C PRO A 201 -1.17 18.12 -34.84
N GLY A 202 -1.17 19.20 -34.05
CA GLY A 202 -0.02 20.09 -33.88
C GLY A 202 0.83 19.79 -32.64
N GLN A 203 0.44 18.81 -31.84
CA GLN A 203 1.11 18.45 -30.61
C GLN A 203 1.61 17.02 -30.66
N GLY A 204 2.91 16.86 -30.40
CA GLY A 204 3.48 15.55 -30.14
C GLY A 204 2.70 14.88 -29.03
N TYR A 205 2.39 13.60 -29.24
CA TYR A 205 1.63 12.77 -28.33
C TYR A 205 2.11 12.93 -26.88
N CYS A 206 1.17 12.96 -25.91
CA CYS A 206 1.55 12.84 -24.51
C CYS A 206 2.30 11.51 -24.31
N PRO A 207 3.62 11.52 -23.98
CA PRO A 207 4.40 10.27 -23.94
C PRO A 207 3.89 9.33 -22.84
N ILE A 208 3.31 9.89 -21.78
CA ILE A 208 2.67 9.15 -20.68
C ILE A 208 1.42 8.41 -21.20
N LEU A 209 0.55 9.08 -21.96
CA LEU A 209 -0.67 8.46 -22.52
C LEU A 209 -0.32 7.33 -23.49
N ILE A 210 0.70 7.52 -24.36
CA ILE A 210 1.24 6.46 -25.21
C ILE A 210 1.86 5.33 -24.40
N HIS A 211 2.62 5.63 -23.35
CA HIS A 211 3.28 4.63 -22.52
C HIS A 211 2.26 3.76 -21.77
N LEU A 212 1.27 4.39 -21.13
CA LEU A 212 0.17 3.71 -20.44
C LEU A 212 -0.68 2.89 -21.40
N HIS A 213 -1.04 3.45 -22.56
CA HIS A 213 -1.78 2.70 -23.57
C HIS A 213 -0.96 1.52 -24.10
N SER A 214 0.30 1.71 -24.47
CA SER A 214 1.19 0.65 -24.95
C SER A 214 1.39 -0.44 -23.90
N ARG A 215 1.53 -0.08 -22.62
CA ARG A 215 1.57 -1.04 -21.50
C ARG A 215 0.27 -1.82 -21.39
N PHE A 216 -0.88 -1.16 -21.40
CA PHE A 216 -2.17 -1.82 -21.23
C PHE A 216 -2.50 -2.73 -22.42
N ALA A 217 -2.29 -2.27 -23.66
CA ALA A 217 -2.42 -3.09 -24.88
C ALA A 217 -1.49 -4.32 -24.84
N ASN A 218 -0.20 -4.15 -24.55
CA ASN A 218 0.76 -5.25 -24.43
C ASN A 218 0.41 -6.22 -23.29
N THR A 219 -0.29 -5.74 -22.26
CA THR A 219 -0.80 -6.56 -21.14
C THR A 219 -2.05 -7.34 -21.52
N ILE A 220 -2.95 -6.75 -22.33
CA ILE A 220 -4.09 -7.44 -22.97
C ILE A 220 -3.55 -8.54 -23.91
N ASP A 221 -2.62 -8.21 -24.81
CA ASP A 221 -2.05 -9.14 -25.80
C ASP A 221 -1.38 -10.36 -25.16
N LYS A 222 -0.72 -10.16 -24.00
CA LYS A 222 -0.07 -11.23 -23.24
C LYS A 222 -1.02 -12.07 -22.39
N ASN A 223 -2.24 -11.60 -22.12
CA ASN A 223 -3.25 -12.31 -21.35
C ASN A 223 -4.64 -12.12 -21.99
N PRO A 224 -4.89 -12.66 -23.19
CA PRO A 224 -6.17 -12.48 -23.90
C PRO A 224 -7.37 -13.00 -23.09
N PHE A 225 -7.16 -14.01 -22.24
CA PHE A 225 -8.17 -14.57 -21.32
C PHE A 225 -8.57 -13.63 -20.16
N LEU A 226 -7.97 -12.44 -20.02
CA LEU A 226 -8.53 -11.38 -19.16
C LEU A 226 -9.83 -10.79 -19.74
N PHE A 227 -10.10 -10.99 -21.03
CA PHE A 227 -11.15 -10.29 -21.78
C PHE A 227 -11.96 -11.22 -22.70
N ASP A 228 -12.53 -12.30 -22.15
CA ASP A 228 -13.59 -13.01 -22.88
C ASP A 228 -14.80 -12.10 -23.12
N SER A 229 -15.28 -12.11 -24.38
CA SER A 229 -16.52 -11.48 -24.88
C SER A 229 -16.54 -9.95 -25.02
N ILE A 230 -16.15 -9.45 -26.21
CA ILE A 230 -17.05 -8.90 -27.26
C ILE A 230 -16.18 -8.15 -28.29
N VAL A 231 -16.25 -8.56 -29.56
CA VAL A 231 -15.61 -7.87 -30.71
C VAL A 231 -16.69 -7.38 -31.68
N PRO A 232 -16.71 -6.07 -32.00
CA PRO A 232 -17.25 -5.59 -33.27
C PRO A 232 -16.21 -4.84 -34.12
N SER A 233 -16.47 -4.75 -35.43
CA SER A 233 -15.55 -4.37 -36.51
C SER A 233 -15.43 -2.86 -36.83
N ILE A 234 -14.36 -2.50 -37.55
CA ILE A 234 -13.90 -1.13 -37.84
C ILE A 234 -14.26 -0.64 -39.26
N PRO A 235 -14.58 0.66 -39.46
CA PRO A 235 -14.40 1.36 -40.75
C PRO A 235 -13.44 2.57 -40.69
N SER A 236 -12.98 3.07 -41.84
CA SER A 236 -11.85 4.01 -42.03
C SER A 236 -12.23 5.47 -42.43
N SER A 237 -11.89 6.48 -41.60
CA SER A 237 -11.58 7.93 -41.89
C SER A 237 -11.54 8.77 -40.58
N GLY A 238 -10.84 9.91 -40.38
CA GLY A 238 -9.81 10.65 -41.16
C GLY A 238 -9.80 12.18 -40.89
N CYS A 239 -8.65 12.87 -41.06
CA CYS A 239 -8.44 14.36 -41.22
C CYS A 239 -8.16 15.32 -40.00
N GLU A 240 -6.93 15.87 -39.96
CA GLU A 240 -6.43 17.27 -39.79
C GLU A 240 -7.07 18.40 -38.87
N THR A 241 -6.25 18.93 -37.91
CA THR A 241 -5.95 20.35 -37.46
C THR A 241 -6.08 20.77 -35.95
N TYR A 242 -5.40 21.87 -35.53
CA TYR A 242 -4.48 22.04 -34.34
C TYR A 242 -4.98 22.56 -32.92
N LYS A 243 -4.13 22.34 -31.87
CA LYS A 243 -3.90 23.07 -30.55
C LYS A 243 -4.52 22.58 -29.19
N CYS A 244 -3.97 21.55 -28.50
CA CYS A 244 -4.52 21.11 -27.20
C CYS A 244 -3.95 21.85 -25.96
N SER A 245 -4.83 22.37 -25.11
CA SER A 245 -4.51 22.68 -23.72
C SER A 245 -5.71 22.26 -22.89
N PRO A 246 -5.72 21.01 -22.40
CA PRO A 246 -5.34 20.82 -21.00
C PRO A 246 -4.73 19.43 -20.67
N CYS A 247 -3.41 19.35 -20.48
CA CYS A 247 -2.77 18.18 -19.84
C CYS A 247 -3.01 18.14 -18.31
N LYS A 248 -4.27 18.25 -17.87
CA LYS A 248 -4.68 18.32 -16.45
C LYS A 248 -5.57 17.16 -15.98
N ILE A 249 -5.80 16.16 -16.83
CA ILE A 249 -6.80 15.11 -16.62
C ILE A 249 -6.13 13.74 -16.68
N LEU A 250 -6.53 12.84 -15.76
CA LEU A 250 -6.10 11.43 -15.60
C LEU A 250 -4.75 11.18 -14.89
N VAL A 251 -4.58 11.85 -13.77
CA VAL A 251 -4.00 11.26 -12.54
C VAL A 251 -5.14 10.48 -11.86
N TRP A 252 -4.87 9.32 -11.23
CA TRP A 252 -5.74 8.65 -10.23
C TRP A 252 -5.85 9.58 -9.02
N THR A 253 -6.58 10.67 -9.21
CA THR A 253 -6.64 11.71 -8.21
C THR A 253 -7.58 11.23 -7.10
N LEU A 254 -7.03 11.06 -5.89
CA LEU A 254 -7.77 11.17 -4.64
C LEU A 254 -8.29 12.61 -4.48
N GLN A 255 -9.16 13.06 -5.41
CA GLN A 255 -9.96 14.26 -5.24
C GLN A 255 -11.00 13.96 -4.17
N VAL A 256 -10.60 14.19 -2.93
CA VAL A 256 -11.51 14.35 -1.80
C VAL A 256 -12.42 15.54 -2.09
N LYS A 257 -13.72 15.31 -2.00
CA LYS A 257 -14.71 16.31 -1.62
C LYS A 257 -15.41 15.80 -0.37
#